data_AF-A0A485NTD8-F1
#
_entry.id   AF-A0A485NTD8-F1
#
_cell.length_a   1.000
_cell.length_b   1.000
_cell.length_c   1.000
_cell.angle_alpha   90.00
_cell.angle_beta   90.00
_cell.angle_gamma   90.00
#
_symmetry.space_group_name_H-M   'P 1'
#
loop_
_entity.id
_entity.type
_entity.pdbx_description
1 polymer ?
#
loop_
_entity_poly.entity_id
_entity_poly.type
_entity_poly.pdbx_seq_one_letter_code
_entity_poly.pdbx_strand_id
1 'polypeptide(L)'
;MKRCGRPGGLFVAGINLTENLMYILAHPSESLEKMTLPNLPYLRAWVREQCPGPGVQCTNIIAGDFIGADTFVSDVIRLNDKLLRR
;
A
#
# COMPACT_ATOMS: atom_id res chain seq x y z
N MET A 1 -12.01 -14.18 15.98
CA MET A 1 -11.41 -12.88 15.64
C MET A 1 -10.14 -13.11 14.82
N LYS A 2 -9.93 -12.39 13.70
CA LYS A 2 -8.59 -12.22 13.16
C LYS A 2 -7.81 -11.40 14.20
N ARG A 3 -6.74 -11.96 14.79
CA ARG A 3 -5.84 -11.19 15.67
C ARG A 3 -5.27 -10.02 14.86
N CYS A 4 -5.06 -8.85 15.47
CA CYS A 4 -4.45 -7.71 14.79
C CYS A 4 -3.03 -8.07 14.34
N GLY A 5 -2.90 -8.38 13.04
CA GLY A 5 -1.71 -8.97 12.46
C GLY A 5 -2.05 -9.82 11.24
N ARG A 6 -1.33 -9.60 10.14
CA ARG A 6 -1.44 -10.39 8.90
C ARG A 6 -0.90 -11.83 9.12
N PRO A 7 -1.28 -12.81 8.28
CA PRO A 7 -0.85 -14.20 8.43
C PRO A 7 0.67 -14.33 8.55
N GLY A 8 1.12 -15.33 9.33
CA GLY A 8 2.47 -15.39 9.91
C GLY A 8 3.65 -15.67 8.96
N GLY A 9 3.49 -15.48 7.65
CA GLY A 9 4.50 -15.73 6.63
C GLY A 9 4.58 -14.58 5.63
N LEU A 10 3.99 -14.74 4.45
CA LEU A 10 3.98 -13.70 3.42
C LEU A 10 2.64 -12.97 3.38
N PHE A 11 2.70 -11.65 3.25
CA PHE A 11 1.56 -10.84 2.82
C PHE A 11 1.95 -9.93 1.66
N VAL A 12 1.02 -9.78 0.71
CA VAL A 12 1.14 -8.91 -0.47
C VAL A 12 -0.10 -8.00 -0.53
N ALA A 13 0.09 -6.69 -0.66
CA ALA A 13 -0.92 -5.78 -1.17
C ALA A 13 -0.37 -5.03 -2.37
N GLY A 14 -1.09 -5.08 -3.49
CA GLY A 14 -0.94 -4.15 -4.60
C GLY A 14 -2.07 -3.12 -4.55
N ILE A 15 -1.77 -1.85 -4.81
CA ILE A 15 -2.77 -0.80 -5.06
C ILE A 15 -2.63 -0.29 -6.49
N ASN A 16 -2.33 -1.22 -7.41
CA ASN A 16 -2.25 -0.93 -8.84
C ASN A 16 -3.66 -0.61 -9.35
N LEU A 17 -3.93 0.64 -9.71
CA LEU A 17 -5.22 1.00 -10.29
C LEU A 17 -5.21 0.64 -11.78
N THR A 18 -5.84 -0.48 -12.12
CA THR A 18 -6.34 -0.71 -13.48
C THR A 18 -7.82 -0.41 -13.47
N GLU A 19 -8.21 0.74 -14.04
CA GLU A 19 -9.61 1.11 -14.14
C GLU A 19 -10.40 0.15 -15.03
N ASN A 20 -11.69 0.02 -14.73
CA ASN A 20 -12.57 -0.86 -15.50
C ASN A 20 -12.90 -0.22 -16.87
N LEU A 21 -13.24 -1.06 -17.86
CA LEU A 21 -13.50 -0.61 -19.22
C LEU A 21 -14.59 0.47 -19.32
N MET A 22 -15.65 0.38 -18.51
CA MET A 22 -16.73 1.37 -18.52
C MET A 22 -16.26 2.73 -18.02
N TYR A 23 -15.39 2.76 -16.99
CA TYR A 23 -14.78 3.99 -16.52
C TYR A 23 -13.87 4.61 -17.59
N ILE A 24 -13.02 3.80 -18.23
CA ILE A 24 -12.09 4.26 -19.29
C ILE A 24 -12.87 4.87 -20.48
N LEU A 25 -13.94 4.21 -20.92
CA LEU A 25 -14.77 4.70 -22.04
C LEU A 25 -15.53 5.98 -21.69
N ALA A 26 -15.93 6.18 -20.43
CA ALA A 26 -16.63 7.38 -19.98
C ALA A 26 -15.69 8.58 -19.72
N HIS A 27 -14.40 8.35 -19.47
CA HIS A 27 -13.45 9.39 -19.05
C HIS A 27 -12.18 9.42 -19.93
N PRO A 28 -12.28 9.66 -21.25
CA PRO A 28 -11.17 9.57 -22.20
C PRO A 28 -10.03 10.60 -21.98
N SER A 29 -10.25 11.61 -21.13
CA SER A 29 -9.26 12.63 -20.77
C SER A 29 -8.72 12.48 -19.34
N GLU A 30 -9.16 11.46 -18.61
CA GLU A 30 -8.61 11.13 -17.29
C GLU A 30 -7.36 10.25 -17.41
N SER A 31 -6.58 10.20 -16.33
CA SER A 31 -5.39 9.35 -16.25
C SER A 31 -5.25 8.75 -14.86
N LEU A 32 -4.60 7.59 -14.79
CA LEU A 32 -4.27 6.95 -13.52
C LEU A 32 -3.49 7.89 -12.58
N GLU A 33 -2.68 8.80 -13.12
CA GLU A 33 -1.96 9.81 -12.35
C GLU A 33 -2.93 10.80 -11.67
N LYS A 34 -3.86 11.40 -12.44
CA LYS A 34 -4.88 12.32 -11.91
C LYS A 34 -5.75 11.68 -10.84
N MET A 35 -6.04 10.38 -10.97
CA MET A 35 -6.82 9.62 -10.00
C MET A 35 -5.99 9.23 -8.76
N THR A 36 -4.73 8.84 -8.94
CA THR A 36 -3.90 8.27 -7.87
C THR A 36 -3.27 9.35 -7.00
N LEU A 37 -2.67 10.39 -7.59
CA LEU A 37 -1.90 11.39 -6.84
C LEU A 37 -2.71 12.08 -5.72
N PRO A 38 -3.98 12.51 -5.92
CA PRO A 38 -4.78 13.10 -4.86
C PRO A 38 -5.11 12.12 -3.71
N ASN A 39 -5.06 10.82 -3.97
CA ASN A 39 -5.44 9.76 -3.03
C ASN A 39 -4.24 9.12 -2.29
N LEU A 40 -2.99 9.42 -2.71
CA LEU A 40 -1.77 8.96 -2.02
C LEU A 40 -1.74 9.23 -0.50
N PRO A 41 -2.26 10.36 0.04
CA PRO A 41 -2.28 10.59 1.49
C PRO A 41 -3.10 9.54 2.27
N TYR A 42 -4.27 9.13 1.74
CA TYR A 42 -5.11 8.10 2.37
C TYR A 42 -4.44 6.73 2.33
N LEU A 43 -3.83 6.39 1.19
CA LEU A 43 -3.02 5.20 1.03
C LEU A 43 -1.89 5.15 2.07
N ARG A 44 -1.18 6.27 2.26
CA ARG A 44 -0.06 6.33 3.21
C ARG A 44 -0.48 6.24 4.67
N ALA A 45 -1.63 6.81 5.03
CA ALA A 45 -2.22 6.57 6.35
C ALA A 45 -2.42 5.07 6.58
N TRP A 46 -3.05 4.38 5.62
CA TRP A 46 -3.23 2.93 5.67
C TRP A 46 -1.90 2.15 5.70
N VAL A 47 -0.88 2.55 4.93
CA VAL A 47 0.46 1.92 4.96
C VAL A 47 1.06 2.01 6.35
N ARG A 48 1.03 3.20 6.97
CA ARG A 48 1.60 3.45 8.31
C ARG A 48 0.95 2.63 9.41
N GLU A 49 -0.30 2.24 9.26
CA GLU A 49 -0.99 1.34 10.21
C GLU A 49 -0.53 -0.11 10.09
N GLN A 50 0.04 -0.53 8.95
CA GLN A 50 0.42 -1.92 8.73
C GLN A 50 1.54 -2.37 9.67
N CYS A 51 1.40 -3.59 10.18
CA CYS A 51 2.43 -4.28 10.95
C CYS A 51 2.73 -5.62 10.27
N PRO A 52 4.00 -6.06 10.22
CA PRO A 52 4.29 -7.46 9.96
C PRO A 52 3.63 -8.33 11.03
N GLY A 53 3.27 -9.57 10.69
CA GLY A 53 2.77 -10.56 11.64
C GLY A 53 3.75 -10.83 12.81
N PRO A 54 3.35 -11.63 13.81
CA PRO A 54 4.13 -11.82 15.03
C PRO A 54 5.44 -12.60 14.85
N GLY A 55 5.61 -13.37 13.77
CA GLY A 55 6.79 -14.20 13.54
C GLY A 55 7.96 -13.46 12.85
N VAL A 56 9.19 -13.92 13.08
CA VAL A 56 10.42 -13.34 12.49
C VAL A 56 10.51 -13.47 10.96
N GLN A 57 9.70 -14.35 10.35
CA GLN A 57 9.60 -14.53 8.89
C GLN A 57 8.44 -13.74 8.26
N CYS A 58 7.74 -12.91 9.04
CA CYS A 58 6.59 -12.15 8.54
C CYS A 58 7.02 -11.01 7.61
N THR A 59 6.81 -11.18 6.31
CA THR A 59 7.18 -10.19 5.28
C THR A 59 5.94 -9.51 4.72
N ASN A 60 5.92 -8.17 4.73
CA ASN A 60 4.92 -7.36 4.05
C ASN A 60 5.51 -6.81 2.74
N ILE A 61 4.92 -7.18 1.61
CA ILE A 61 5.13 -6.53 0.31
C ILE A 61 3.97 -5.55 0.08
N ILE A 62 4.30 -4.29 -0.18
CA ILE A 62 3.31 -3.26 -0.54
C ILE A 62 3.78 -2.60 -1.83
N ALA A 63 3.02 -2.79 -2.91
CA ALA A 63 3.27 -2.22 -4.23
C ALA A 63 2.16 -1.25 -4.59
N GLY A 64 2.48 -0.15 -5.28
CA GLY A 64 1.52 0.83 -5.77
C GLY A 64 2.11 1.64 -6.92
N ASP A 65 1.27 2.47 -7.55
CA ASP A 65 1.66 3.30 -8.68
C ASP A 65 2.28 4.64 -8.23
N PHE A 66 3.03 5.30 -9.11
CA PHE A 66 3.62 6.64 -8.90
C PHE A 66 4.46 6.80 -7.61
N ILE A 67 5.13 5.74 -7.15
CA ILE A 67 5.85 5.68 -5.86
C ILE A 67 6.90 6.78 -5.59
N GLY A 68 7.36 7.49 -6.63
CA GLY A 68 8.31 8.61 -6.52
C GLY A 68 7.65 9.99 -6.33
N ALA A 69 6.31 10.07 -6.39
CA ALA A 69 5.59 11.35 -6.26
C ALA A 69 5.50 11.85 -4.82
N ASP A 70 5.74 11.00 -3.82
CA ASP A 70 5.77 11.41 -2.42
C ASP A 70 6.70 10.53 -1.55
N THR A 71 6.39 10.38 -0.25
CA THR A 71 7.19 9.62 0.73
C THR A 71 6.65 8.21 1.02
N PHE A 72 5.77 7.67 0.16
CA PHE A 72 5.23 6.29 0.26
C PHE A 72 6.32 5.24 0.46
N VAL A 73 7.39 5.24 -0.34
CA VAL A 73 8.50 4.28 -0.21
C VAL A 73 9.17 4.38 1.17
N SER A 74 9.37 5.60 1.67
CA SER A 74 9.92 5.81 3.02
C SER A 74 8.98 5.33 4.12
N ASP A 75 7.66 5.50 3.97
CA ASP A 75 6.66 4.99 4.91
C ASP A 75 6.63 3.45 4.91
N VAL A 76 6.78 2.79 3.76
CA VAL A 76 6.92 1.31 3.65
C VAL A 76 8.19 0.81 4.34
N ILE A 77 9.35 1.46 4.10
CA ILE A 77 10.62 1.07 4.74
C ILE A 77 10.53 1.20 6.27
N ARG A 78 9.95 2.29 6.79
CA ARG A 78 9.77 2.53 8.23
C ARG A 78 8.84 1.54 8.93
N LEU A 79 8.10 0.70 8.22
CA LEU A 79 7.35 -0.40 8.86
C LEU A 79 8.26 -1.40 9.57
N ASN A 80 9.53 -1.51 9.15
CA ASN A 80 10.53 -2.36 9.80
C ASN A 80 10.96 -1.81 11.17
N ASP A 81 10.88 -0.50 11.41
CA ASP A 81 11.18 0.10 12.72
C ASP A 81 10.26 -0.47 13.84
N LYS A 82 9.07 -0.95 13.47
CA LYS A 82 8.13 -1.61 14.39
C LYS A 82 8.60 -2.99 14.85
N LEU A 83 9.51 -3.63 14.12
CA LEU A 83 10.12 -4.91 14.51
C LEU A 83 11.22 -4.71 15.57
N LEU A 84 11.90 -3.56 15.55
CA LEU A 84 12.94 -3.19 16.51
C LEU A 84 12.39 -2.79 17.89
N ARG A 85 11.06 -2.63 18.02
CA ARG A 85 10.36 -2.24 19.26
C ARG A 85 9.56 -3.39 19.88
N ARG A 86 9.85 -4.63 19.49
CA ARG A 86 9.23 -5.86 20.03
C ARG A 86 10.14 -6.54 21.04
#